data_AF-A0A2G2V7Z5-F1
#
_entry.id   AF-A0A2G2V7Z5-F1
#
_cell.length_a   1.000
_cell.length_b   1.000
_cell.length_c   1.000
_cell.angle_alpha   90.00
_cell.angle_beta   90.00
_cell.angle_gamma   90.00
#
_symmetry.space_group_name_H-M   'P 1'
#
loop_
_entity.id
_entity.type
_entity.pdbx_description
1 polymer ?
#
loop_
_entity_poly.entity_id
_entity_poly.type
_entity_poly.pdbx_seq_one_letter_code
_entity_poly.pdbx_strand_id
1 'polypeptide(L)'
;MWFIALTIIVLSTLIFGEGQRTQPPHAVVSKDGTGNYTRIMDAISLAPNNSLEKYYIKIKQGTYEEYVQVDKWKTNIVLIGEGMDYTILSRNRSYGGGIQTSQTATVGVNGVGFIAEDITFRNHAGPENYQAVALRAEADLLTFYRCRFDGFQDTLYTKRGLQFYRDCEVFGTIDFICGDATTIFQNCLVELAYRYFNQYNAIIAQQRKLDDLTTSIVLQNCSLKATRELENMGNITTFLGRPWGDLSRTVIMQSYIGGFVNPKGWIKFIGQTFVQPFYLEF
;
A
#
# COMPACT_ATOMS: atom_id res chain seq x y z
N MET A 1 -14.38 22.22 12.03
CA MET A 1 -15.75 21.75 11.74
C MET A 1 -15.97 21.19 10.32
N TRP A 2 -14.90 20.92 9.54
CA TRP A 2 -14.98 20.29 8.21
C TRP A 2 -14.28 18.92 8.13
N PHE A 3 -13.79 18.38 9.26
CA PHE A 3 -13.08 17.09 9.32
C PHE A 3 -13.97 15.90 9.72
N ILE A 4 -15.19 16.15 10.21
CA ILE A 4 -16.10 15.09 10.72
C ILE A 4 -17.08 14.61 9.62
N ALA A 5 -17.29 15.40 8.56
CA ALA A 5 -18.25 15.07 7.50
C ALA A 5 -17.76 13.98 6.53
N LEU A 6 -16.44 13.77 6.38
CA LEU A 6 -15.91 12.76 5.46
C LEU A 6 -15.94 11.34 6.05
N THR A 7 -15.96 11.20 7.38
CA THR A 7 -15.96 9.91 8.07
C THR A 7 -17.33 9.22 8.00
N ILE A 8 -18.42 9.99 7.85
CA ILE A 8 -19.80 9.46 7.90
C ILE A 8 -20.25 8.85 6.56
N ILE A 9 -19.73 9.33 5.42
CA ILE A 9 -20.14 8.82 4.09
C ILE A 9 -19.41 7.52 3.72
N VAL A 10 -18.22 7.26 4.29
CA VAL A 10 -17.50 5.98 4.11
C VAL A 10 -18.00 4.90 5.09
N LEU A 11 -18.58 5.28 6.23
CA LEU A 11 -19.05 4.34 7.26
C LEU A 11 -20.42 3.72 6.96
N SER A 12 -21.29 4.34 6.16
CA SER A 12 -22.65 3.81 5.91
C SER A 12 -22.68 2.60 4.97
N THR A 13 -21.56 2.22 4.35
CA THR A 13 -21.44 0.98 3.55
C THR A 13 -20.72 -0.15 4.28
N LEU A 14 -20.22 0.06 5.51
CA LEU A 14 -19.35 -0.91 6.20
C LEU A 14 -19.82 -1.30 7.62
N ILE A 15 -21.02 -0.90 8.04
CA ILE A 15 -21.55 -1.19 9.40
C ILE A 15 -22.69 -2.23 9.42
N PHE A 16 -23.09 -2.79 8.28
CA PHE A 16 -24.05 -3.92 8.29
C PHE A 16 -23.56 -5.10 7.45
N GLY A 17 -23.09 -6.12 8.18
CA GLY A 17 -23.22 -7.53 7.83
C GLY A 17 -22.24 -8.05 6.79
N GLU A 18 -22.06 -9.37 6.83
CA GLU A 18 -21.74 -10.19 5.66
C GLU A 18 -22.73 -9.85 4.53
N GLY A 19 -22.47 -8.77 3.80
CA GLY A 19 -23.20 -8.43 2.61
C GLY A 19 -22.78 -9.39 1.52
N GLN A 20 -23.34 -10.59 1.52
CA GLN A 20 -23.32 -11.45 0.34
C GLN A 20 -23.77 -10.60 -0.84
N ARG A 21 -22.84 -10.38 -1.77
CA ARG A 21 -23.12 -9.67 -3.02
C ARG A 21 -24.25 -10.39 -3.73
N THR A 22 -25.36 -9.69 -3.93
CA THR A 22 -26.57 -10.23 -4.57
C THR A 22 -26.40 -10.44 -6.08
N GLN A 23 -25.34 -9.87 -6.67
CA GLN A 23 -25.04 -9.98 -8.09
C GLN A 23 -23.71 -10.71 -8.33
N PRO A 24 -23.64 -11.61 -9.33
CA PRO A 24 -22.42 -12.31 -9.68
C PRO A 24 -21.31 -11.33 -10.11
N PRO A 25 -20.02 -11.70 -9.97
CA PRO A 25 -18.93 -10.91 -10.52
C PRO A 25 -19.02 -10.85 -12.05
N HIS A 26 -18.50 -9.77 -12.65
CA HIS A 26 -18.47 -9.62 -14.11
C HIS A 26 -17.44 -10.56 -14.76
N ALA A 27 -16.37 -10.87 -14.04
CA ALA A 27 -15.34 -11.80 -14.46
C ALA A 27 -14.83 -12.62 -13.27
N VAL A 28 -14.51 -13.89 -13.53
CA VAL A 28 -13.81 -14.78 -12.60
C VAL A 28 -12.46 -15.15 -13.19
N VAL A 29 -11.40 -14.93 -12.42
CA VAL A 29 -10.04 -15.34 -12.74
C VAL A 29 -9.68 -16.56 -11.90
N SER A 30 -9.09 -17.59 -12.52
CA SER A 30 -8.68 -18.81 -11.85
C SER A 30 -7.52 -19.49 -12.57
N LYS A 31 -6.46 -19.86 -11.84
CA LYS A 31 -5.31 -20.56 -12.44
C LYS A 31 -5.63 -21.95 -12.99
N ASP A 32 -6.62 -22.62 -12.42
CA ASP A 32 -7.03 -23.99 -12.81
C ASP A 32 -7.98 -24.02 -14.03
N GLY A 33 -8.32 -22.85 -14.60
CA GLY A 33 -9.20 -22.74 -15.76
C GLY A 33 -10.70 -22.88 -15.46
N THR A 34 -11.11 -22.92 -14.19
CA THR A 34 -12.53 -23.05 -13.79
C THR A 34 -13.31 -21.73 -13.82
N GLY A 35 -12.66 -20.62 -14.16
CA GLY A 35 -13.20 -19.27 -14.32
C GLY A 35 -13.21 -18.82 -15.78
N ASN A 36 -13.52 -17.54 -16.01
CA ASN A 36 -13.55 -16.95 -17.35
C ASN A 36 -12.13 -16.71 -17.91
N TYR A 37 -11.16 -16.42 -17.04
CA TYR A 37 -9.77 -16.12 -17.41
C TYR A 37 -8.79 -16.87 -16.51
N THR A 38 -7.60 -17.15 -17.04
CA THR A 38 -6.46 -17.65 -16.25
C THR A 38 -5.54 -16.54 -15.75
N ARG A 39 -5.66 -15.35 -16.35
CA ARG A 39 -4.83 -14.17 -16.07
C ARG A 39 -5.68 -12.98 -15.62
N ILE A 40 -5.12 -12.22 -14.69
CA ILE A 40 -5.80 -11.04 -14.11
C ILE A 40 -5.86 -9.90 -15.14
N MET A 41 -4.79 -9.70 -15.91
CA MET A 41 -4.75 -8.65 -16.92
C MET A 41 -5.76 -8.85 -18.06
N ASP A 42 -6.10 -10.10 -18.39
CA ASP A 42 -7.09 -10.39 -19.43
C ASP A 42 -8.49 -9.95 -18.98
N ALA A 43 -8.84 -10.20 -17.70
CA ALA A 43 -10.09 -9.72 -17.10
C ALA A 43 -10.16 -8.18 -17.02
N ILE A 44 -9.08 -7.52 -16.62
CA ILE A 44 -9.01 -6.05 -16.57
C ILE A 44 -9.12 -5.44 -17.97
N SER A 45 -8.48 -6.05 -18.97
CA SER A 45 -8.46 -5.54 -20.35
C SER A 45 -9.85 -5.50 -20.97
N LEU A 46 -10.73 -6.43 -20.59
CA LEU A 46 -12.10 -6.50 -21.09
C LEU A 46 -13.10 -5.63 -20.32
N ALA A 47 -12.74 -5.13 -19.14
CA ALA A 47 -13.56 -4.17 -18.43
C ALA A 47 -13.78 -2.90 -19.30
N PRO A 48 -14.98 -2.31 -19.30
CA PRO A 48 -15.25 -1.11 -20.10
C PRO A 48 -14.38 0.06 -19.64
N ASN A 49 -13.93 0.87 -20.61
CA ASN A 49 -13.15 2.07 -20.32
C ASN A 49 -14.06 3.20 -19.80
N ASN A 50 -13.56 3.97 -18.84
CA ASN A 50 -14.24 5.13 -18.24
C ASN A 50 -15.64 4.79 -17.70
N SER A 51 -15.83 3.56 -17.24
CA SER A 51 -17.09 3.12 -16.62
C SER A 51 -17.40 3.95 -15.38
N LEU A 52 -18.63 4.45 -15.29
CA LEU A 52 -19.17 5.05 -14.07
C LEU A 52 -19.58 3.98 -13.05
N GLU A 53 -19.84 2.77 -13.53
CA GLU A 53 -20.22 1.62 -12.71
C GLU A 53 -19.00 0.79 -12.31
N LYS A 54 -19.09 0.15 -11.14
CA LYS A 54 -18.05 -0.76 -10.65
C LYS A 54 -17.99 -2.04 -11.49
N TYR A 55 -16.79 -2.38 -11.98
CA TYR A 55 -16.51 -3.63 -12.68
C TYR A 55 -15.75 -4.61 -11.78
N TYR A 56 -16.51 -5.57 -11.27
CA TYR A 56 -16.03 -6.55 -10.29
C TYR A 56 -15.40 -7.80 -10.92
N ILE A 57 -14.18 -8.09 -10.51
CA ILE A 57 -13.38 -9.23 -10.92
C ILE A 57 -13.09 -10.08 -9.68
N LYS A 58 -13.65 -11.28 -9.62
CA LYS A 58 -13.31 -12.26 -8.59
C LYS A 58 -12.04 -12.99 -8.99
N ILE A 59 -11.08 -13.11 -8.09
CA ILE A 59 -9.81 -13.79 -8.31
C ILE A 59 -9.72 -14.96 -7.33
N LYS A 60 -9.85 -16.19 -7.84
CA LYS A 60 -9.75 -17.40 -7.02
C LYS A 60 -8.37 -17.51 -6.39
N GLN A 61 -8.27 -18.25 -5.29
CA GLN A 61 -7.02 -18.54 -4.62
C GLN A 61 -5.92 -19.03 -5.58
N GLY A 62 -4.68 -18.62 -5.30
CA GLY A 62 -3.49 -18.95 -6.06
C GLY A 62 -2.50 -17.80 -6.13
N THR A 63 -1.26 -18.14 -6.47
CA THR A 63 -0.21 -17.15 -6.76
C THR A 63 -0.20 -16.81 -8.24
N TYR A 64 -0.62 -15.61 -8.57
CA TYR A 64 -0.62 -15.01 -9.90
C TYR A 64 0.69 -14.27 -10.13
N GLU A 65 1.58 -14.97 -10.79
CA GLU A 65 2.86 -14.49 -11.24
C GLU A 65 2.63 -13.60 -12.47
N GLU A 66 2.31 -12.31 -12.26
CA GLU A 66 1.93 -11.33 -13.31
C GLU A 66 2.30 -9.88 -12.92
N TYR A 67 2.77 -9.09 -13.90
CA TYR A 67 2.79 -7.63 -13.74
C TYR A 67 1.42 -7.09 -14.16
N VAL A 68 0.74 -6.39 -13.25
CA VAL A 68 -0.63 -5.87 -13.47
C VAL A 68 -0.59 -4.35 -13.56
N GLN A 69 -1.20 -3.78 -14.59
CA GLN A 69 -1.32 -2.33 -14.75
C GLN A 69 -2.79 -1.97 -15.00
N VAL A 70 -3.41 -1.29 -14.04
CA VAL A 70 -4.74 -0.69 -14.19
C VAL A 70 -4.53 0.72 -14.74
N ASP A 71 -4.71 0.88 -16.04
CA ASP A 71 -4.52 2.16 -16.72
C ASP A 71 -5.56 3.21 -16.30
N LYS A 72 -5.25 4.48 -16.58
CA LYS A 72 -6.09 5.63 -16.18
C LYS A 72 -7.54 5.54 -16.72
N TRP A 73 -7.71 4.97 -17.90
CA TRP A 73 -9.03 4.77 -18.52
C TRP A 73 -9.77 3.53 -18.00
N LYS A 74 -9.17 2.69 -17.15
CA LYS A 74 -9.83 1.56 -16.47
C LYS A 74 -10.35 2.01 -15.10
N THR A 75 -11.42 2.79 -15.09
CA THR A 75 -12.03 3.33 -13.85
C THR A 75 -12.92 2.31 -13.15
N ASN A 76 -13.10 2.47 -11.84
CA ASN A 76 -14.01 1.68 -11.01
C ASN A 76 -13.82 0.15 -11.10
N ILE A 77 -12.59 -0.31 -11.35
CA ILE A 77 -12.24 -1.73 -11.26
C ILE A 77 -12.26 -2.17 -9.79
N VAL A 78 -12.89 -3.31 -9.52
CA VAL A 78 -12.90 -3.92 -8.18
C VAL A 78 -12.31 -5.31 -8.26
N LEU A 79 -11.18 -5.55 -7.61
CA LEU A 79 -10.57 -6.87 -7.47
C LEU A 79 -10.94 -7.48 -6.12
N ILE A 80 -11.47 -8.69 -6.13
CA ILE A 80 -11.87 -9.41 -4.90
C ILE A 80 -11.19 -10.78 -4.90
N GLY A 81 -10.30 -11.02 -3.94
CA GLY A 81 -9.66 -12.31 -3.74
C GLY A 81 -10.50 -13.28 -2.90
N GLU A 82 -9.92 -14.43 -2.56
CA GLU A 82 -10.51 -15.41 -1.64
C GLU A 82 -9.82 -15.39 -0.26
N GLY A 83 -9.09 -14.32 0.03
CA GLY A 83 -8.39 -14.07 1.28
C GLY A 83 -6.95 -13.62 1.02
N MET A 84 -6.43 -12.70 1.84
CA MET A 84 -5.08 -12.17 1.66
C MET A 84 -4.00 -13.27 1.69
N ASP A 85 -4.19 -14.34 2.47
CA ASP A 85 -3.26 -15.46 2.53
C ASP A 85 -3.36 -16.43 1.34
N TYR A 86 -4.41 -16.32 0.52
CA TYR A 86 -4.73 -17.29 -0.52
C TYR A 86 -4.61 -16.72 -1.94
N THR A 87 -4.98 -15.45 -2.15
CA THR A 87 -4.92 -14.79 -3.46
C THR A 87 -3.73 -13.82 -3.50
N ILE A 88 -2.68 -14.18 -4.23
CA ILE A 88 -1.40 -13.45 -4.22
C ILE A 88 -1.02 -13.00 -5.63
N LEU A 89 -0.86 -11.69 -5.86
CA LEU A 89 -0.26 -11.14 -7.08
C LEU A 89 1.22 -10.90 -6.81
N SER A 90 2.12 -11.54 -7.56
CA SER A 90 3.54 -11.62 -7.21
C SER A 90 4.44 -11.41 -8.42
N ARG A 91 5.48 -10.57 -8.25
CA ARG A 91 6.61 -10.37 -9.17
C ARG A 91 7.86 -9.84 -8.44
N ASN A 92 8.94 -9.51 -9.15
CA ASN A 92 10.26 -9.25 -8.56
C ASN A 92 11.13 -8.20 -9.28
N ARG A 93 10.54 -7.20 -9.97
CA ARG A 93 11.35 -6.09 -10.52
C ARG A 93 11.95 -5.27 -9.39
N SER A 94 13.16 -4.77 -9.61
CA SER A 94 13.88 -3.98 -8.61
C SER A 94 14.85 -2.98 -9.23
N TYR A 95 15.22 -1.97 -8.45
CA TYR A 95 16.26 -1.02 -8.82
C TYR A 95 17.64 -1.67 -8.91
N GLY A 96 17.95 -2.62 -8.01
CA GLY A 96 19.17 -3.44 -8.12
C GLY A 96 19.25 -4.22 -9.43
N GLY A 97 18.11 -4.59 -10.02
CA GLY A 97 18.02 -5.19 -11.35
C GLY A 97 18.08 -4.21 -12.53
N GLY A 98 18.38 -2.93 -12.29
CA GLY A 98 18.51 -1.91 -13.34
C GLY A 98 17.19 -1.25 -13.78
N ILE A 99 16.08 -1.46 -13.04
CA ILE A 99 14.76 -0.91 -13.37
C ILE A 99 14.49 0.31 -12.48
N GLN A 100 14.06 1.43 -13.05
CA GLN A 100 13.73 2.60 -12.23
C GLN A 100 12.63 2.27 -11.22
N THR A 101 12.75 2.75 -9.98
CA THR A 101 11.81 2.46 -8.88
C THR A 101 10.33 2.61 -9.26
N SER A 102 9.98 3.64 -10.03
CA SER A 102 8.60 3.89 -10.47
C SER A 102 8.03 2.79 -11.38
N GLN A 103 8.89 1.97 -11.99
CA GLN A 103 8.59 0.89 -12.92
C GLN A 103 8.76 -0.51 -12.29
N THR A 104 9.18 -0.60 -11.03
CA THR A 104 9.38 -1.89 -10.34
C THR A 104 8.09 -2.50 -9.79
N ALA A 105 6.98 -1.75 -9.81
CA ALA A 105 5.71 -2.18 -9.26
C ALA A 105 5.23 -3.52 -9.83
N THR A 106 4.94 -4.49 -8.95
CA THR A 106 4.19 -5.70 -9.31
C THR A 106 2.80 -5.33 -9.81
N VAL A 107 2.12 -4.43 -9.10
CA VAL A 107 0.83 -3.87 -9.49
C VAL A 107 0.88 -2.34 -9.53
N GLY A 108 0.57 -1.75 -10.68
CA GLY A 108 0.39 -0.30 -10.85
C GLY A 108 -1.08 0.06 -11.03
N VAL A 109 -1.60 0.96 -10.20
CA VAL A 109 -3.00 1.42 -10.25
C VAL A 109 -3.05 2.90 -10.59
N ASN A 110 -3.59 3.24 -11.75
CA ASN A 110 -3.77 4.61 -12.24
C ASN A 110 -5.25 4.97 -12.48
N GLY A 111 -6.17 4.00 -12.35
CA GLY A 111 -7.61 4.18 -12.57
C GLY A 111 -8.32 4.67 -11.32
N VAL A 112 -9.10 5.75 -11.44
CA VAL A 112 -9.90 6.32 -10.34
C VAL A 112 -10.96 5.33 -9.85
N GLY A 113 -11.20 5.31 -8.54
CA GLY A 113 -12.24 4.48 -7.93
C GLY A 113 -11.89 3.01 -7.84
N PHE A 114 -10.62 2.64 -8.04
CA PHE A 114 -10.18 1.25 -7.91
C PHE A 114 -10.32 0.75 -6.47
N ILE A 115 -10.79 -0.49 -6.33
CA ILE A 115 -10.94 -1.17 -5.05
C ILE A 115 -10.23 -2.52 -5.11
N ALA A 116 -9.50 -2.87 -4.07
CA ALA A 116 -9.04 -4.24 -3.84
C ALA A 116 -9.51 -4.75 -2.47
N GLU A 117 -9.94 -6.00 -2.44
CA GLU A 117 -10.38 -6.68 -1.22
C GLU A 117 -9.80 -8.10 -1.16
N ASP A 118 -9.31 -8.51 0.02
CA ASP A 118 -8.88 -9.89 0.31
C ASP A 118 -7.75 -10.41 -0.61
N ILE A 119 -6.74 -9.57 -0.88
CA ILE A 119 -5.64 -9.86 -1.82
C ILE A 119 -4.28 -9.48 -1.23
N THR A 120 -3.24 -10.28 -1.49
CA THR A 120 -1.84 -9.88 -1.32
C THR A 120 -1.24 -9.33 -2.61
N PHE A 121 -0.58 -8.19 -2.52
CA PHE A 121 0.34 -7.67 -3.53
C PHE A 121 1.77 -7.87 -3.05
N ARG A 122 2.59 -8.61 -3.80
CA ARG A 122 3.94 -9.00 -3.40
C ARG A 122 5.00 -8.55 -4.41
N ASN A 123 6.10 -7.99 -3.92
CA ASN A 123 7.36 -7.93 -4.63
C ASN A 123 8.42 -8.77 -3.91
N HIS A 124 8.81 -9.89 -4.49
CA HIS A 124 9.73 -10.85 -3.90
C HIS A 124 11.19 -10.69 -4.36
N ALA A 125 11.59 -9.48 -4.78
CA ALA A 125 12.97 -9.21 -5.19
C ALA A 125 13.99 -9.39 -4.06
N GLY A 126 13.60 -9.24 -2.79
CA GLY A 126 14.52 -9.38 -1.66
C GLY A 126 15.22 -8.07 -1.24
N PRO A 127 15.72 -7.99 0.00
CA PRO A 127 16.30 -6.77 0.56
C PRO A 127 17.66 -6.39 -0.04
N GLU A 128 18.35 -7.31 -0.71
CA GLU A 128 19.62 -7.06 -1.42
C GLU A 128 19.43 -6.33 -2.75
N ASN A 129 18.19 -6.28 -3.26
CA ASN A 129 17.85 -5.75 -4.56
C ASN A 129 17.39 -4.28 -4.56
N TYR A 130 17.59 -3.58 -3.43
CA TYR A 130 17.19 -2.18 -3.23
C TYR A 130 15.68 -1.97 -3.48
N GLN A 131 15.27 -0.84 -4.06
CA GLN A 131 13.86 -0.47 -4.22
C GLN A 131 13.09 -1.47 -5.10
N ALA A 132 12.00 -2.02 -4.56
CA ALA A 132 11.18 -3.04 -5.23
C ALA A 132 9.72 -2.92 -4.79
N VAL A 133 8.90 -2.25 -5.61
CA VAL A 133 7.53 -1.87 -5.25
C VAL A 133 6.59 -3.06 -5.43
N ALA A 134 5.78 -3.37 -4.41
CA ALA A 134 4.70 -4.35 -4.51
C ALA A 134 3.46 -3.73 -5.16
N LEU A 135 3.06 -2.55 -4.69
CA LEU A 135 1.95 -1.79 -5.30
C LEU A 135 2.29 -0.30 -5.42
N ARG A 136 2.07 0.26 -6.61
CA ARG A 136 2.10 1.71 -6.88
C ARG A 136 0.68 2.22 -7.10
N ALA A 137 0.24 3.15 -6.27
CA ALA A 137 -1.08 3.76 -6.31
C ALA A 137 -1.02 5.23 -6.76
N GLU A 138 -1.64 5.56 -7.89
CA GLU A 138 -1.63 6.89 -8.51
C GLU A 138 -3.00 7.26 -9.10
N ALA A 139 -3.99 7.45 -8.22
CA ALA A 139 -5.33 7.88 -8.59
C ALA A 139 -6.10 8.36 -7.35
N ASP A 140 -7.26 8.98 -7.58
CA ASP A 140 -8.19 9.35 -6.52
C ASP A 140 -9.20 8.24 -6.24
N LEU A 141 -9.71 8.25 -5.01
CA LEU A 141 -10.77 7.36 -4.52
C LEU A 141 -10.34 5.88 -4.54
N LEU A 142 -9.06 5.62 -4.26
CA LEU A 142 -8.54 4.25 -4.15
C LEU A 142 -8.87 3.67 -2.79
N THR A 143 -9.40 2.45 -2.75
CA THR A 143 -9.70 1.74 -1.50
C THR A 143 -9.06 0.36 -1.47
N PHE A 144 -8.39 0.05 -0.36
CA PHE A 144 -7.82 -1.26 -0.10
C PHE A 144 -8.37 -1.78 1.22
N TYR A 145 -8.97 -2.95 1.20
CA TYR A 145 -9.64 -3.53 2.36
C TYR A 145 -9.19 -4.97 2.59
N ARG A 146 -8.67 -5.30 3.77
CA ARG A 146 -8.09 -6.64 4.03
C ARG A 146 -7.08 -7.06 2.96
N CYS A 147 -6.21 -6.13 2.57
CA CYS A 147 -5.11 -6.39 1.64
C CYS A 147 -3.79 -6.51 2.39
N ARG A 148 -2.87 -7.35 1.89
CA ARG A 148 -1.48 -7.37 2.34
C ARG A 148 -0.56 -6.79 1.26
N PHE A 149 0.37 -5.94 1.66
CA PHE A 149 1.44 -5.40 0.82
C PHE A 149 2.76 -5.95 1.32
N ASP A 150 3.38 -6.79 0.51
CA ASP A 150 4.50 -7.65 0.92
C ASP A 150 5.74 -7.36 0.07
N GLY A 151 6.82 -6.89 0.72
CA GLY A 151 8.06 -6.51 0.07
C GLY A 151 9.14 -6.14 1.07
N PHE A 152 10.16 -5.42 0.60
CA PHE A 152 11.27 -4.96 1.44
C PHE A 152 11.41 -3.43 1.39
N GLN A 153 12.19 -2.90 0.45
CA GLN A 153 12.38 -1.47 0.30
C GLN A 153 11.36 -0.91 -0.70
N ASP A 154 10.68 0.17 -0.32
CA ASP A 154 9.63 0.84 -1.13
C ASP A 154 8.37 -0.03 -1.40
N THR A 155 7.99 -0.93 -0.49
CA THR A 155 6.88 -1.89 -0.67
C THR A 155 5.59 -1.27 -1.23
N LEU A 156 5.06 -0.23 -0.56
CA LEU A 156 3.82 0.44 -0.92
C LEU A 156 4.10 1.89 -1.32
N TYR A 157 4.02 2.15 -2.63
CA TYR A 157 4.22 3.48 -3.19
C TYR A 157 2.88 4.18 -3.40
N THR A 158 2.43 4.90 -2.36
CA THR A 158 1.28 5.81 -2.34
C THR A 158 1.57 7.09 -3.12
N LYS A 159 1.81 6.95 -4.43
CA LYS A 159 2.43 7.99 -5.27
C LYS A 159 1.64 9.30 -5.29
N ARG A 160 0.33 9.25 -5.54
CA ARG A 160 -0.53 10.45 -5.60
C ARG A 160 -2.02 10.11 -5.48
N GLY A 161 -2.81 11.07 -5.01
CA GLY A 161 -4.28 11.05 -5.01
C GLY A 161 -4.87 10.72 -3.64
N LEU A 162 -6.20 10.59 -3.59
CA LEU A 162 -6.95 10.22 -2.38
C LEU A 162 -7.03 8.70 -2.22
N GLN A 163 -6.49 8.17 -1.12
CA GLN A 163 -6.36 6.71 -0.92
C GLN A 163 -6.74 6.31 0.52
N PHE A 164 -7.46 5.20 0.67
CA PHE A 164 -7.89 4.65 1.95
C PHE A 164 -7.49 3.18 2.09
N TYR A 165 -6.88 2.85 3.22
CA TYR A 165 -6.41 1.50 3.55
C TYR A 165 -7.05 1.10 4.88
N ARG A 166 -7.79 -0.01 4.90
CA ARG A 166 -8.49 -0.47 6.09
C ARG A 166 -8.28 -1.96 6.32
N ASP A 167 -7.98 -2.33 7.56
CA ASP A 167 -7.75 -3.73 7.96
C ASP A 167 -6.65 -4.40 7.10
N CYS A 168 -5.72 -3.60 6.59
CA CYS A 168 -4.61 -4.03 5.74
C CYS A 168 -3.35 -4.34 6.53
N GLU A 169 -2.45 -5.10 5.91
CA GLU A 169 -1.12 -5.39 6.41
C GLU A 169 -0.06 -4.83 5.47
N VAL A 170 0.95 -4.14 5.99
CA VAL A 170 2.06 -3.60 5.20
C VAL A 170 3.36 -4.08 5.78
N PHE A 171 4.13 -4.84 4.99
CA PHE A 171 5.38 -5.48 5.38
C PHE A 171 6.57 -4.89 4.62
N GLY A 172 7.66 -4.56 5.32
CA GLY A 172 8.85 -4.02 4.67
C GLY A 172 9.98 -3.60 5.60
N THR A 173 10.94 -2.84 5.06
CA THR A 173 12.20 -2.47 5.75
C THR A 173 12.45 -0.96 5.72
N ILE A 174 12.80 -0.42 4.54
CA ILE A 174 13.13 0.99 4.32
C ILE A 174 12.07 1.62 3.43
N ASP A 175 11.56 2.77 3.86
CA ASP A 175 10.62 3.62 3.13
C ASP A 175 9.42 2.84 2.57
N PHE A 176 9.02 1.79 3.27
CA PHE A 176 8.10 0.80 2.72
C PHE A 176 6.64 1.27 2.68
N ILE A 177 6.36 2.44 3.26
CA ILE A 177 5.19 3.29 2.94
C ILE A 177 5.72 4.65 2.48
N CYS A 178 5.62 4.96 1.18
CA CYS A 178 6.20 6.18 0.62
C CYS A 178 5.30 6.87 -0.41
N GLY A 179 5.60 8.14 -0.72
CA GLY A 179 4.94 8.92 -1.77
C GLY A 179 4.27 10.21 -1.27
N ASP A 180 3.44 10.80 -2.13
CA ASP A 180 2.80 12.11 -1.92
C ASP A 180 1.27 12.07 -2.07
N ALA A 181 0.64 10.93 -1.80
CA ALA A 181 -0.81 10.84 -1.72
C ALA A 181 -1.36 11.48 -0.44
N THR A 182 -2.68 11.73 -0.42
CA THR A 182 -3.44 11.92 0.81
C THR A 182 -3.98 10.56 1.23
N THR A 183 -3.40 9.99 2.27
CA THR A 183 -3.73 8.63 2.71
C THR A 183 -4.19 8.57 4.15
N ILE A 184 -5.13 7.66 4.40
CA ILE A 184 -5.47 7.19 5.75
C ILE A 184 -5.32 5.67 5.77
N PHE A 185 -4.48 5.18 6.65
CA PHE A 185 -4.39 3.80 7.08
C PHE A 185 -5.16 3.66 8.39
N GLN A 186 -6.17 2.81 8.43
CA GLN A 186 -7.02 2.62 9.60
C GLN A 186 -7.10 1.15 9.99
N ASN A 187 -6.82 0.86 11.26
CA ASN A 187 -6.81 -0.53 11.77
C ASN A 187 -5.86 -1.44 10.99
N CYS A 188 -4.71 -0.90 10.56
CA CYS A 188 -3.72 -1.65 9.80
C CYS A 188 -2.62 -2.22 10.70
N LEU A 189 -2.05 -3.35 10.28
CA LEU A 189 -0.77 -3.85 10.77
C LEU A 189 0.35 -3.28 9.89
N VAL A 190 1.34 -2.65 10.51
CA VAL A 190 2.57 -2.20 9.86
C VAL A 190 3.70 -3.00 10.48
N GLU A 191 4.22 -3.98 9.75
CA GLU A 191 5.18 -4.95 10.28
C GLU A 191 6.56 -4.77 9.63
N LEU A 192 7.56 -4.52 10.47
CA LEU A 192 8.94 -4.28 10.05
C LEU A 192 9.72 -5.60 9.96
N ALA A 193 10.24 -5.88 8.78
CA ALA A 193 11.08 -7.03 8.50
C ALA A 193 12.54 -6.79 8.93
N TYR A 194 13.24 -7.89 9.21
CA TYR A 194 14.69 -7.88 9.42
C TYR A 194 15.45 -7.70 8.09
N ARG A 195 16.62 -7.05 8.15
CA ARG A 195 17.55 -6.91 7.02
C ARG A 195 18.99 -6.97 7.51
N TYR A 196 19.82 -7.79 6.87
CA TYR A 196 21.19 -8.09 7.34
C TYR A 196 22.22 -6.96 7.17
N PHE A 197 21.88 -5.84 6.53
CA PHE A 197 22.84 -4.78 6.20
C PHE A 197 22.87 -3.71 7.30
N ASN A 198 24.05 -3.13 7.58
CA ASN A 198 24.36 -2.04 8.54
C ASN A 198 23.63 -0.69 8.25
N GLN A 199 22.40 -0.75 7.75
CA GLN A 199 21.53 0.39 7.51
C GLN A 199 20.50 0.49 8.64
N TYR A 200 19.89 1.66 8.74
CA TYR A 200 18.72 1.86 9.58
C TYR A 200 17.45 1.57 8.77
N ASN A 201 16.35 1.31 9.48
CA ASN A 201 15.02 1.25 8.92
C ASN A 201 14.29 2.58 9.13
N ALA A 202 13.49 2.98 8.15
CA ALA A 202 12.53 4.08 8.27
C ALA A 202 11.20 3.58 7.69
N ILE A 203 10.12 3.66 8.48
CA ILE A 203 8.83 3.11 8.05
C ILE A 203 8.24 3.95 6.92
N ILE A 204 8.17 5.26 7.15
CA ILE A 204 7.46 6.20 6.27
C ILE A 204 8.43 7.16 5.59
N ALA A 205 8.26 7.36 4.29
CA ALA A 205 8.96 8.39 3.51
C ALA A 205 7.97 9.23 2.68
N GLN A 206 7.39 10.24 3.33
CA GLN A 206 6.40 11.11 2.69
C GLN A 206 7.07 12.23 1.89
N GLN A 207 6.56 12.51 0.68
CA GLN A 207 7.21 13.29 -0.36
C GLN A 207 6.59 14.67 -0.65
N ARG A 208 5.82 15.26 0.28
CA ARG A 208 5.24 16.59 0.06
C ARG A 208 6.33 17.63 -0.14
N LYS A 209 6.25 18.39 -1.24
CA LYS A 209 7.23 19.43 -1.62
C LYS A 209 6.67 20.84 -1.66
N LEU A 210 5.34 20.99 -1.82
CA LEU A 210 4.70 22.30 -1.97
C LEU A 210 3.71 22.52 -0.82
N ASP A 211 3.63 23.76 -0.35
CA ASP A 211 2.84 24.11 0.82
C ASP A 211 1.32 24.13 0.53
N ASP A 212 0.93 24.39 -0.71
CA ASP A 212 -0.46 24.35 -1.16
C ASP A 212 -1.03 22.92 -1.27
N LEU A 213 -0.17 21.88 -1.25
CA LEU A 213 -0.61 20.50 -1.26
C LEU A 213 -1.18 20.09 0.10
N THR A 214 -2.33 19.43 0.07
CA THR A 214 -2.99 18.86 1.26
C THR A 214 -2.63 17.38 1.49
N THR A 215 -1.52 16.92 0.90
CA THR A 215 -1.04 15.53 0.96
C THR A 215 -0.44 15.17 2.32
N SER A 216 -0.59 13.92 2.73
CA SER A 216 -0.10 13.42 4.02
C SER A 216 -0.26 11.91 4.10
N ILE A 217 0.59 11.26 4.88
CA ILE A 217 0.39 9.87 5.31
C ILE A 217 -0.12 9.85 6.74
N VAL A 218 -1.32 9.30 6.96
CA VAL A 218 -1.94 9.21 8.30
C VAL A 218 -2.13 7.75 8.69
N LEU A 219 -1.61 7.36 9.85
CA LEU A 219 -1.83 6.05 10.47
C LEU A 219 -2.74 6.25 11.69
N GLN A 220 -3.94 5.70 11.66
CA GLN A 220 -4.92 5.80 12.73
C GLN A 220 -5.30 4.41 13.25
N ASN A 221 -5.22 4.21 14.57
CA ASN A 221 -5.56 2.91 15.18
C ASN A 221 -4.77 1.74 14.55
N CYS A 222 -3.53 1.98 14.15
CA CYS A 222 -2.66 0.97 13.57
C CYS A 222 -1.82 0.29 14.64
N SER A 223 -1.29 -0.89 14.32
CA SER A 223 -0.26 -1.55 15.11
C SER A 223 1.06 -1.56 14.35
N LEU A 224 2.06 -0.84 14.84
CA LEU A 224 3.43 -0.87 14.32
C LEU A 224 4.21 -1.91 15.12
N LYS A 225 4.60 -3.01 14.45
CA LYS A 225 5.28 -4.16 15.04
C LYS A 225 6.56 -4.48 14.28
N ALA A 226 7.45 -5.23 14.91
CA ALA A 226 8.63 -5.81 14.29
C ALA A 226 8.45 -7.33 14.19
N THR A 227 9.06 -7.96 13.19
CA THR A 227 9.15 -9.42 13.18
C THR A 227 9.96 -9.90 14.38
N ARG A 228 9.70 -11.12 14.83
CA ARG A 228 10.47 -11.75 15.92
C ARG A 228 11.97 -11.78 15.64
N GLU A 229 12.35 -11.97 14.39
CA GLU A 229 13.75 -11.95 13.96
C GLU A 229 14.41 -10.59 14.24
N LEU A 230 13.72 -9.50 13.88
CA LEU A 230 14.19 -8.14 14.13
C LEU A 230 14.26 -7.83 15.64
N GLU A 231 13.25 -8.22 16.41
CA GLU A 231 13.23 -8.05 17.87
C GLU A 231 14.39 -8.78 18.56
N ASN A 232 14.72 -9.99 18.10
CA ASN A 232 15.78 -10.81 18.69
C ASN A 232 17.20 -10.30 18.36
N MET A 233 17.40 -9.70 17.18
CA MET A 233 18.73 -9.24 16.73
C MET A 233 19.15 -7.93 17.41
N GLY A 234 18.19 -7.10 17.84
CA GLY A 234 18.39 -5.96 18.76
C GLY A 234 19.34 -4.84 18.30
N ASN A 235 19.89 -4.90 17.09
CA ASN A 235 20.96 -4.01 16.62
C ASN A 235 20.58 -3.13 15.41
N ILE A 236 19.39 -3.28 14.85
CA ILE A 236 18.94 -2.44 13.73
C ILE A 236 18.21 -1.23 14.27
N THR A 237 18.77 -0.05 14.00
CA THR A 237 18.14 1.21 14.37
C THR A 237 16.93 1.46 13.48
N THR A 238 15.76 1.66 14.08
CA THR A 238 14.50 1.91 13.35
C THR A 238 13.90 3.27 13.70
N PHE A 239 13.34 3.96 12.70
CA PHE A 239 12.62 5.22 12.85
C PHE A 239 11.21 5.13 12.25
N LEU A 240 10.27 5.92 12.76
CA LEU A 240 8.90 6.08 12.25
C LEU A 240 8.90 6.63 10.82
N GLY A 241 9.89 7.44 10.46
CA GLY A 241 10.03 7.91 9.10
C GLY A 241 11.15 8.93 8.90
N ARG A 242 11.29 9.33 7.63
CA ARG A 242 12.22 10.37 7.18
C ARG A 242 11.61 11.22 6.05
N PRO A 243 11.94 12.51 5.99
CA PRO A 243 11.29 13.44 5.06
C PRO A 243 11.85 13.32 3.65
N TRP A 244 11.19 12.57 2.76
CA TRP A 244 11.62 12.50 1.37
C TRP A 244 11.33 13.80 0.60
N GLY A 245 10.27 14.51 0.97
CA GLY A 245 9.98 15.86 0.49
C GLY A 245 10.29 16.92 1.54
N ASP A 246 10.63 18.13 1.10
CA ASP A 246 11.05 19.24 1.99
C ASP A 246 9.94 19.68 2.96
N LEU A 247 8.67 19.40 2.64
CA LEU A 247 7.49 19.71 3.46
C LEU A 247 6.75 18.44 3.89
N SER A 248 7.52 17.35 4.09
CA SER A 248 7.02 16.02 4.43
C SER A 248 5.99 16.07 5.56
N ARG A 249 4.89 15.34 5.42
CA ARG A 249 3.80 15.36 6.39
C ARG A 249 3.26 13.99 6.74
N THR A 250 3.42 13.62 8.01
CA THR A 250 2.99 12.32 8.54
C THR A 250 2.34 12.50 9.90
N VAL A 251 1.24 11.78 10.13
CA VAL A 251 0.56 11.72 11.43
C VAL A 251 0.40 10.27 11.84
N ILE A 252 0.80 9.93 13.06
CA ILE A 252 0.55 8.63 13.66
C ILE A 252 -0.32 8.87 14.89
N MET A 253 -1.53 8.34 14.91
CA MET A 253 -2.47 8.61 15.98
C MET A 253 -3.22 7.38 16.45
N GLN A 254 -3.53 7.32 17.74
CA GLN A 254 -4.28 6.26 18.40
C GLN A 254 -3.69 4.87 18.11
N SER A 255 -2.38 4.81 17.83
CA SER A 255 -1.72 3.62 17.30
C SER A 255 -0.80 3.01 18.34
N TYR A 256 -0.66 1.69 18.31
CA TYR A 256 0.35 0.99 19.08
C TYR A 256 1.70 1.06 18.34
N ILE A 257 2.76 1.47 19.05
CA ILE A 257 4.13 1.49 18.53
C ILE A 257 4.98 0.56 19.40
N GLY A 258 5.50 -0.53 18.82
CA GLY A 258 6.37 -1.46 19.53
C GLY A 258 7.72 -0.86 19.94
N GLY A 259 8.38 -1.47 20.92
CA GLY A 259 9.63 -0.98 21.52
C GLY A 259 10.89 -1.04 20.62
N PHE A 260 10.75 -1.38 19.34
CA PHE A 260 11.85 -1.46 18.37
C PHE A 260 12.19 -0.10 17.74
N VAL A 261 11.32 0.91 17.91
CA VAL A 261 11.53 2.26 17.38
C VAL A 261 12.53 3.02 18.27
N ASN A 262 13.52 3.65 17.63
CA ASN A 262 14.48 4.49 18.32
C ASN A 262 13.76 5.63 19.06
N PRO A 263 14.13 5.99 20.30
CA PRO A 263 13.48 7.07 21.05
C PRO A 263 13.49 8.45 20.39
N LYS A 264 14.35 8.68 19.39
CA LYS A 264 14.30 9.90 18.56
C LYS A 264 13.03 9.98 17.70
N GLY A 265 12.35 8.86 17.46
CA GLY A 265 11.16 8.72 16.60
C GLY A 265 11.48 8.85 15.12
N TRP A 266 12.01 10.00 14.71
CA TRP A 266 12.18 10.41 13.32
C TRP A 266 13.65 10.69 12.99
N ILE A 267 14.03 10.52 11.72
CA ILE A 267 15.41 10.79 11.25
C ILE A 267 15.42 11.77 10.07
N LYS A 268 16.51 12.53 9.95
CA LYS A 268 16.75 13.42 8.81
C LYS A 268 16.93 12.61 7.52
N PHE A 269 16.49 13.18 6.40
CA PHE A 269 16.85 12.68 5.09
C PHE A 269 18.24 13.19 4.72
N ILE A 270 19.15 12.30 4.33
CA ILE A 270 20.52 12.68 4.00
C ILE A 270 20.53 13.41 2.65
N GLY A 271 21.20 14.57 2.59
CA GLY A 271 21.39 15.32 1.35
C GLY A 271 20.38 16.45 1.09
N GLN A 272 19.43 16.70 2.00
CA GLN A 272 18.55 17.87 1.92
C GLN A 272 19.06 19.02 2.79
N THR A 273 19.11 20.22 2.22
CA THR A 273 19.61 21.45 2.88
C THR A 273 18.51 22.25 3.58
N PHE A 274 17.26 22.09 3.17
CA PHE A 274 16.10 22.74 3.78
C PHE A 274 14.94 21.75 3.88
N VAL A 275 14.53 21.43 5.11
CA VAL A 275 13.39 20.53 5.37
C VAL A 275 12.62 21.08 6.56
N GLN A 276 11.30 21.21 6.40
CA GLN A 276 10.36 21.60 7.46
C GLN A 276 9.22 20.58 7.51
N PRO A 277 9.48 19.35 8.02
CA PRO A 277 8.45 18.34 8.08
C PRO A 277 7.42 18.67 9.18
N PHE A 278 6.17 18.27 8.95
CA PHE A 278 5.15 18.20 9.99
C PHE A 278 4.96 16.74 10.38
N TYR A 279 5.55 16.34 11.51
CA TYR A 279 5.37 15.02 12.11
C TYR A 279 4.65 15.14 13.45
N LEU A 280 3.58 14.35 13.60
CA LEU A 280 2.73 14.37 14.77
C LEU A 280 2.44 12.95 15.26
N GLU A 281 2.55 12.76 16.57
CA GLU A 281 2.14 11.57 17.30
C GLU A 281 1.00 11.97 18.26
N PHE A 282 -0.14 11.28 18.25
CA PHE A 282 -1.32 11.59 19.08
C PHE A 282 -2.00 10.35 19.69
#